data_AF-A0A947WB71-F1
#
_entry.id   AF-A0A947WB71-F1
#
_cell.length_a   1.000
_cell.length_b   1.000
_cell.length_c   1.000
_cell.angle_alpha   90.00
_cell.angle_beta   90.00
_cell.angle_gamma   90.00
#
_symmetry.space_group_name_H-M   'P 1'
#
loop_
_entity.id
_entity.type
_entity.pdbx_description
1 polymer ?
#
loop_
_entity_poly.entity_id
_entity_poly.type
_entity_poly.pdbx_seq_one_letter_code
_entity_poly.pdbx_strand_id
1 'polypeptide(L)'
;MLNGELFLRLLDGWAMTVRLVAVSAPVGLLVGLAVGAARVYGPLPIRWIAALFQSILRGVPLVVQLFILYYLLPRAGLLLSPFVAATVGFSLCSGAYHSEYVRGALLSIDQGQMEAARSLGMTRLEAIVYVVLPQATRKAVPGCGNELVYLIKYSSLAYLVTLVDLTGAGRIQANASFRFFEVFVVVGCLYLMMVAVARLGLAWLQRRWRRSSGTFTEA
;
A
#
# COMPACT_ATOMS: atom_id res chain seq x y z
N MET A 1 30.32 21.42 2.46
CA MET A 1 29.47 20.92 1.34
C MET A 1 29.34 19.41 1.49
N LEU A 2 28.26 18.79 1.00
CA LEU A 2 28.09 17.32 1.10
C LEU A 2 29.12 16.66 0.17
N ASN A 3 29.98 15.77 0.69
CA ASN A 3 30.99 15.08 -0.11
C ASN A 3 30.31 14.12 -1.11
N GLY A 4 30.94 13.84 -2.26
CA GLY A 4 30.38 12.94 -3.29
C GLY A 4 30.03 11.54 -2.75
N GLU A 5 30.84 11.01 -1.84
CA GLU A 5 30.60 9.71 -1.18
C GLU A 5 29.31 9.69 -0.33
N LEU A 6 28.98 10.80 0.32
CA LEU A 6 27.74 10.92 1.08
C LEU A 6 26.53 10.81 0.15
N PHE A 7 26.54 11.56 -0.95
CA PHE A 7 25.44 11.52 -1.91
C PHE A 7 25.22 10.11 -2.47
N LEU A 8 26.29 9.36 -2.78
CA LEU A 8 26.20 7.97 -3.23
C LEU A 8 25.51 7.06 -2.21
N ARG A 9 25.86 7.15 -0.92
CA ARG A 9 25.21 6.35 0.14
C ARG A 9 23.72 6.65 0.28
N LEU A 10 23.32 7.91 0.11
CA LEU A 10 21.90 8.28 0.12
C LEU A 10 21.16 7.75 -1.11
N LEU A 11 21.82 7.71 -2.28
CA LEU A 11 21.27 7.09 -3.47
C LEU A 11 21.08 5.57 -3.31
N ASP A 12 21.99 4.88 -2.63
CA ASP A 12 21.84 3.45 -2.31
C ASP A 12 20.63 3.21 -1.40
N GLY A 13 20.49 4.03 -0.35
CA GLY A 13 19.32 4.00 0.53
C GLY A 13 18.02 4.32 -0.22
N TRP A 14 18.03 5.32 -1.10
CA TRP A 14 16.91 5.65 -1.98
C TRP A 14 16.52 4.48 -2.89
N ALA A 15 17.49 3.84 -3.53
CA ALA A 15 17.26 2.68 -4.38
C ALA A 15 16.68 1.50 -3.59
N MET A 16 17.16 1.27 -2.36
CA MET A 16 16.59 0.26 -1.45
C MET A 16 15.15 0.59 -1.08
N THR A 17 14.83 1.84 -0.76
CA THR A 17 13.46 2.30 -0.50
C THR A 17 12.55 2.06 -1.71
N VAL A 18 13.00 2.42 -2.91
CA VAL A 18 12.24 2.18 -4.16
C VAL A 18 11.99 0.69 -4.36
N ARG A 19 13.01 -0.16 -4.19
CA ARG A 19 12.87 -1.62 -4.30
C ARG A 19 11.86 -2.17 -3.30
N LEU A 20 11.91 -1.73 -2.05
CA LEU A 20 11.01 -2.17 -0.99
C LEU A 20 9.55 -1.80 -1.29
N VAL A 21 9.31 -0.56 -1.73
CA VAL A 21 7.97 -0.09 -2.14
C VAL A 21 7.49 -0.82 -3.38
N ALA A 22 8.34 -1.01 -4.39
CA ALA A 22 8.00 -1.68 -5.65
C ALA A 22 7.55 -3.14 -5.44
N VAL A 23 8.06 -3.83 -4.42
CA VAL A 23 7.62 -5.17 -4.05
C VAL A 23 6.40 -5.13 -3.11
N SER A 24 6.40 -4.28 -2.09
CA SER A 24 5.34 -4.26 -1.07
C SER A 24 4.01 -3.75 -1.60
N ALA A 25 4.03 -2.76 -2.51
CA ALA A 25 2.81 -2.16 -3.07
C ALA A 25 1.93 -3.16 -3.83
N PRO A 26 2.42 -3.93 -4.84
CA PRO A 26 1.58 -4.88 -5.55
C PRO A 26 1.09 -6.01 -4.65
N VAL A 27 1.93 -6.51 -3.73
CA VAL A 27 1.51 -7.57 -2.78
C VAL A 27 0.42 -7.05 -1.84
N GLY A 28 0.58 -5.85 -1.29
CA GLY A 28 -0.44 -5.20 -0.48
C GLY A 28 -1.75 -5.00 -1.24
N LEU A 29 -1.69 -4.52 -2.49
CA LEU A 29 -2.87 -4.37 -3.33
C LEU A 29 -3.59 -5.71 -3.55
N LEU A 30 -2.86 -6.79 -3.86
CA LEU A 30 -3.42 -8.12 -4.05
C LEU A 30 -4.09 -8.65 -2.78
N VAL A 31 -3.42 -8.51 -1.62
CA VAL A 31 -4.00 -8.85 -0.32
C VAL A 31 -5.28 -8.06 -0.08
N GLY A 32 -5.28 -6.76 -0.34
CA GLY A 32 -6.44 -5.91 -0.16
C GLY A 32 -7.61 -6.24 -1.08
N LEU A 33 -7.35 -6.57 -2.34
CA LEU A 33 -8.37 -7.03 -3.28
C LEU A 33 -9.02 -8.33 -2.79
N ALA A 34 -8.21 -9.31 -2.40
CA ALA A 34 -8.69 -10.59 -1.90
C ALA A 34 -9.50 -10.44 -0.60
N VAL A 35 -8.95 -9.74 0.40
CA VAL A 35 -9.60 -9.53 1.71
C VAL A 35 -10.85 -8.67 1.56
N GLY A 36 -10.82 -7.61 0.73
CA GLY A 36 -11.96 -6.74 0.47
C GLY A 36 -13.12 -7.48 -0.17
N ALA A 37 -12.84 -8.28 -1.22
CA ALA A 37 -13.85 -9.12 -1.86
C ALA A 37 -14.41 -10.19 -0.91
N ALA A 38 -13.54 -10.84 -0.13
CA ALA A 38 -13.94 -11.86 0.86
C ALA A 38 -14.90 -11.30 1.92
N ARG A 39 -14.70 -10.04 2.36
CA ARG A 39 -15.59 -9.38 3.32
C ARG A 39 -16.97 -9.05 2.76
N VAL A 40 -17.09 -8.83 1.45
CA VAL A 40 -18.39 -8.51 0.81
C VAL A 40 -19.11 -9.79 0.38
N TYR A 41 -18.40 -10.74 -0.24
CA TYR A 41 -19.02 -11.87 -0.91
C TYR A 41 -18.78 -13.22 -0.24
N GLY A 42 -17.79 -13.34 0.65
CA GLY A 42 -17.48 -14.61 1.32
C GLY A 42 -18.61 -15.10 2.23
N PRO A 43 -18.62 -16.38 2.62
CA PRO A 43 -19.49 -16.91 3.67
C PRO A 43 -19.14 -16.31 5.04
N LEU A 44 -20.05 -16.44 6.01
CA LEU A 44 -19.93 -15.81 7.33
C LEU A 44 -18.56 -16.05 8.02
N PRO A 45 -18.00 -17.27 8.06
CA PRO A 45 -16.69 -17.48 8.71
C PRO A 45 -15.55 -16.71 8.03
N ILE A 46 -15.52 -16.70 6.70
CA ILE A 46 -14.49 -16.00 5.92
C ILE A 46 -14.60 -14.48 6.12
N ARG A 47 -15.83 -13.93 6.16
CA ARG A 47 -16.06 -12.51 6.45
C ARG A 47 -15.52 -12.12 7.81
N TRP A 48 -15.76 -12.94 8.84
CA TRP A 48 -15.26 -12.69 10.19
C TRP A 48 -13.74 -12.71 10.27
N ILE A 49 -13.09 -13.72 9.68
CA ILE A 49 -11.62 -13.81 9.65
C ILE A 49 -11.02 -12.59 8.93
N ALA A 50 -11.57 -12.23 7.78
CA ALA A 50 -11.10 -11.10 6.99
C ALA A 50 -11.34 -9.74 7.71
N ALA A 51 -12.44 -9.60 8.44
CA ALA A 51 -12.71 -8.44 9.28
C ALA A 51 -11.73 -8.37 10.47
N LEU A 52 -11.45 -9.50 11.13
CA LEU A 52 -10.49 -9.57 12.23
C LEU A 52 -9.08 -9.21 11.77
N PHE A 53 -8.63 -9.79 10.64
CA PHE A 53 -7.35 -9.44 10.00
C PHE A 53 -7.24 -7.93 9.80
N GLN A 54 -8.25 -7.30 9.19
CA GLN A 54 -8.23 -5.86 8.94
C GLN A 54 -8.20 -5.05 10.25
N SER A 55 -9.01 -5.43 11.24
CA SER A 55 -9.11 -4.73 12.53
C SER A 55 -7.78 -4.75 13.28
N ILE A 56 -7.09 -5.90 13.30
CA ILE A 56 -5.78 -6.02 13.94
C ILE A 56 -4.73 -5.18 13.20
N LEU A 57 -4.61 -5.37 11.88
CA LEU A 57 -3.54 -4.75 11.09
C LEU A 57 -3.70 -3.22 10.97
N ARG A 58 -4.92 -2.68 11.04
CA ARG A 58 -5.16 -1.22 11.10
C ARG A 58 -5.19 -0.67 12.52
N GLY A 59 -5.36 -1.53 13.54
CA GLY A 59 -5.36 -1.14 14.95
C GLY A 59 -3.97 -1.17 15.60
N VAL A 60 -3.06 -2.02 15.12
CA VAL A 60 -1.70 -2.14 15.63
C VAL A 60 -0.76 -1.22 14.84
N PRO A 61 0.07 -0.37 15.48
CA PRO A 61 1.03 0.47 14.78
C PRO A 61 1.99 -0.33 13.91
N LEU A 62 2.30 0.17 12.70
CA LEU A 62 3.15 -0.54 11.75
C LEU A 62 4.54 -0.87 12.31
N VAL A 63 5.13 0.00 13.14
CA VAL A 63 6.41 -0.27 13.81
C VAL A 63 6.33 -1.52 14.69
N VAL A 64 5.22 -1.71 15.42
CA VAL A 64 5.01 -2.88 16.26
C VAL A 64 4.90 -4.14 15.40
N GLN A 65 4.20 -4.07 14.26
CA GLN A 65 4.11 -5.18 13.31
C GLN A 65 5.49 -5.58 12.78
N LEU A 66 6.33 -4.60 12.42
CA LEU A 66 7.71 -4.84 12.00
C LEU A 66 8.55 -5.50 13.10
N PHE A 67 8.42 -5.04 14.35
CA PHE A 67 9.12 -5.63 15.48
C PHE A 67 8.69 -7.07 15.77
N ILE A 68 7.41 -7.37 15.64
CA ILE A 68 6.92 -8.74 15.76
C ILE A 68 7.56 -9.62 14.68
N LEU A 69 7.54 -9.18 13.43
CA LEU A 69 8.08 -9.97 12.31
C LEU A 69 9.59 -10.17 12.38
N TYR A 70 10.33 -9.15 12.80
CA TYR A 70 11.80 -9.19 12.77
C TYR A 70 12.44 -9.66 14.08
N TYR A 71 11.94 -9.22 15.24
CA TYR A 71 12.55 -9.52 16.54
C TYR A 71 11.83 -10.63 17.30
N LEU A 72 10.50 -10.77 17.17
CA LEU A 72 9.74 -11.77 17.94
C LEU A 72 9.63 -13.12 17.22
N LEU A 73 9.38 -13.11 15.91
CA LEU A 73 9.23 -14.31 15.09
C LEU A 73 10.43 -15.29 15.14
N PRO A 74 11.70 -14.82 15.27
CA PRO A 74 12.84 -15.69 15.54
C PRO A 74 12.68 -16.62 16.75
N ARG A 75 11.97 -16.19 17.80
CA ARG A 75 11.70 -17.04 18.98
C ARG A 75 10.79 -18.23 18.68
N ALA A 76 10.05 -18.18 17.57
CA ALA A 76 9.25 -19.28 17.05
C ALA A 76 10.00 -20.10 15.98
N GLY A 77 11.31 -19.89 15.81
CA GLY A 77 12.15 -20.63 14.84
C GLY A 77 12.13 -20.09 13.41
N LEU A 78 11.47 -18.95 13.17
CA LEU A 78 11.34 -18.35 11.84
C LEU A 78 12.19 -17.08 11.75
N LEU A 79 13.31 -17.17 11.01
CA LEU A 79 14.25 -16.08 10.79
C LEU A 79 13.97 -15.41 9.45
N LEU A 80 13.57 -14.14 9.49
CA LEU A 80 13.37 -13.32 8.29
C LEU A 80 14.52 -12.35 8.12
N SER A 81 14.98 -12.17 6.88
CA SER A 81 15.91 -11.07 6.57
C SER A 81 15.20 -9.72 6.77
N PRO A 82 15.95 -8.63 7.05
CA PRO A 82 15.37 -7.30 7.22
C PRO A 82 14.44 -6.88 6.09
N PHE A 83 14.86 -7.17 4.85
CA PHE A 83 14.08 -6.85 3.64
C PHE A 83 12.77 -7.63 3.59
N VAL A 84 12.80 -8.94 3.91
CA VAL A 84 11.60 -9.79 3.90
C VAL A 84 10.64 -9.39 5.03
N ALA A 85 11.15 -9.17 6.24
CA ALA A 85 10.32 -8.73 7.37
C ALA A 85 9.62 -7.40 7.07
N ALA A 86 10.36 -6.41 6.53
CA ALA A 86 9.79 -5.14 6.10
C ALA A 86 8.75 -5.31 4.99
N THR A 87 9.07 -6.10 3.95
CA THR A 87 8.15 -6.35 2.83
C THR A 87 6.84 -6.98 3.30
N VAL A 88 6.91 -8.00 4.16
CA VAL A 88 5.72 -8.66 4.71
C VAL A 88 4.90 -7.69 5.55
N GLY A 89 5.52 -6.99 6.51
CA GLY A 89 4.80 -6.05 7.38
C GLY A 89 4.12 -4.92 6.60
N PHE A 90 4.84 -4.35 5.63
CA PHE A 90 4.29 -3.31 4.76
C PHE A 90 3.18 -3.81 3.85
N SER A 91 3.32 -4.99 3.26
CA SER A 91 2.28 -5.59 2.41
C SER A 91 1.02 -5.91 3.20
N LEU A 92 1.14 -6.48 4.40
CA LEU A 92 -0.02 -6.82 5.22
C LEU A 92 -0.75 -5.57 5.73
N CYS A 93 -0.01 -4.57 6.19
CA CYS A 93 -0.57 -3.30 6.64
C CYS A 93 -1.28 -2.58 5.48
N SER A 94 -0.57 -2.36 4.37
CA SER A 94 -1.14 -1.74 3.16
C SER A 94 -2.33 -2.54 2.63
N GLY A 95 -2.26 -3.87 2.64
CA GLY A 95 -3.36 -4.75 2.25
C GLY A 95 -4.61 -4.60 3.13
N ALA A 96 -4.44 -4.40 4.43
CA ALA A 96 -5.56 -4.11 5.32
C ALA A 96 -6.26 -2.78 4.97
N TYR A 97 -5.49 -1.73 4.63
CA TYR A 97 -6.06 -0.46 4.15
C TYR A 97 -6.72 -0.59 2.77
N HIS A 98 -6.07 -1.25 1.81
CA HIS A 98 -6.64 -1.56 0.51
C HIS A 98 -7.96 -2.32 0.61
N SER A 99 -8.07 -3.28 1.54
CA SER A 99 -9.30 -4.05 1.74
C SER A 99 -10.51 -3.18 2.10
N GLU A 100 -10.30 -2.07 2.81
CA GLU A 100 -11.36 -1.13 3.17
C GLU A 100 -11.78 -0.26 2.00
N TYR A 101 -10.84 0.22 1.20
CA TYR A 101 -11.16 0.95 -0.03
C TYR A 101 -11.96 0.07 -0.99
N VAL A 102 -11.54 -1.19 -1.17
CA VAL A 102 -12.24 -2.16 -2.01
C VAL A 102 -13.62 -2.48 -1.46
N ARG A 103 -13.73 -2.82 -0.17
CA ARG A 103 -15.02 -3.12 0.47
C ARG A 103 -15.99 -1.94 0.40
N GLY A 104 -15.52 -0.74 0.73
CA GLY A 104 -16.30 0.49 0.66
C GLY A 104 -16.79 0.78 -0.77
N ALA A 105 -15.93 0.59 -1.77
CA ALA A 105 -16.31 0.76 -3.16
C ALA A 105 -17.37 -0.24 -3.63
N LEU A 106 -17.21 -1.53 -3.28
CA LEU A 106 -18.17 -2.58 -3.60
C LEU A 106 -19.55 -2.31 -2.97
N LEU A 107 -19.58 -1.91 -1.70
CA LEU A 107 -20.82 -1.61 -0.98
C LEU A 107 -21.48 -0.30 -1.41
N SER A 108 -20.74 0.60 -2.07
CA SER A 108 -21.28 1.87 -2.57
C SER A 108 -22.01 1.74 -3.92
N ILE A 109 -22.05 0.55 -4.52
CA ILE A 109 -22.81 0.31 -5.75
C ILE A 109 -24.25 0.05 -5.36
N ASP A 110 -25.18 0.76 -6.02
CA ASP A 110 -26.60 0.67 -5.77
C ASP A 110 -27.13 -0.76 -5.95
N GLN A 111 -27.98 -1.23 -5.04
CA GLN A 111 -28.52 -2.59 -5.10
C GLN A 111 -29.41 -2.80 -6.33
N GLY A 112 -30.06 -1.74 -6.84
CA GLY A 112 -30.85 -1.78 -8.07
C GLY A 112 -30.02 -2.18 -9.29
N GLN A 113 -28.71 -1.91 -9.32
CA GLN A 113 -27.83 -2.40 -10.40
C GLN A 113 -27.71 -3.93 -10.39
N MET A 114 -27.66 -4.54 -9.19
CA MET A 114 -27.66 -5.99 -9.03
C MET A 114 -29.03 -6.56 -9.42
N GLU A 115 -30.12 -5.95 -8.95
CA GLU A 115 -31.49 -6.40 -9.23
C GLU A 115 -31.84 -6.30 -10.72
N ALA A 116 -31.44 -5.23 -11.39
CA ALA A 116 -31.62 -5.04 -12.83
C ALA A 116 -30.85 -6.10 -13.63
N ALA A 117 -29.57 -6.32 -13.30
CA ALA A 117 -28.76 -7.36 -13.95
C ALA A 117 -29.36 -8.76 -13.79
N ARG A 118 -29.85 -9.08 -12.58
CA ARG A 118 -30.52 -10.36 -12.30
C ARG A 118 -31.87 -10.49 -13.03
N SER A 119 -32.62 -9.40 -13.18
CA SER A 119 -33.88 -9.34 -13.94
C SER A 119 -33.66 -9.57 -15.45
N LEU A 120 -32.48 -9.21 -15.96
CA LEU A 120 -32.06 -9.50 -17.34
C LEU A 120 -31.49 -10.91 -17.53
N GLY A 121 -31.62 -11.79 -16.52
CA GLY A 121 -31.22 -13.20 -16.61
C GLY A 121 -29.77 -13.50 -16.24
N MET A 122 -28.96 -12.49 -15.88
CA MET A 122 -27.57 -12.72 -15.46
C MET A 122 -27.53 -13.53 -14.15
N THR A 123 -26.59 -14.45 -14.02
CA THR A 123 -26.21 -15.07 -12.75
C THR A 123 -25.67 -14.03 -11.77
N ARG A 124 -25.67 -14.32 -10.46
CA ARG A 124 -25.08 -13.41 -9.46
C ARG A 124 -23.60 -13.13 -9.75
N LEU A 125 -22.85 -14.13 -10.21
CA LEU A 125 -21.44 -13.98 -10.55
C LEU A 125 -21.28 -13.08 -11.78
N GLU A 126 -22.08 -13.29 -12.83
CA GLU A 126 -22.06 -12.43 -14.02
C GLU A 126 -22.41 -10.99 -13.66
N ALA A 127 -23.45 -10.75 -12.84
CA ALA A 127 -23.81 -9.41 -12.39
C ALA A 127 -22.66 -8.75 -11.60
N ILE A 128 -21.98 -9.50 -10.72
CA ILE A 128 -20.81 -9.00 -10.01
C ILE A 128 -19.69 -8.63 -11.00
N VAL A 129 -19.34 -9.55 -11.90
CA VAL A 129 -18.18 -9.40 -12.79
C VAL A 129 -18.38 -8.31 -13.83
N TYR A 130 -19.55 -8.26 -14.46
CA TYR A 130 -19.81 -7.38 -15.60
C TYR A 130 -20.48 -6.05 -15.23
N VAL A 131 -21.19 -5.96 -14.09
CA VAL A 131 -21.89 -4.73 -13.68
C VAL A 131 -21.22 -4.09 -12.47
N VAL A 132 -21.03 -4.84 -11.38
CA VAL A 132 -20.56 -4.26 -10.10
C VAL A 132 -19.06 -3.97 -10.12
N LEU A 133 -18.22 -4.94 -10.50
CA LEU A 133 -16.77 -4.80 -10.44
C LEU A 133 -16.25 -3.60 -11.26
N PRO A 134 -16.67 -3.36 -12.52
CA PRO A 134 -16.18 -2.22 -13.28
C PRO A 134 -16.51 -0.87 -12.61
N GLN A 135 -17.67 -0.77 -11.97
CA GLN A 135 -18.07 0.42 -11.21
C GLN A 135 -17.28 0.57 -9.92
N ALA A 136 -17.18 -0.51 -9.13
CA ALA A 136 -16.46 -0.52 -7.87
C ALA A 136 -14.96 -0.24 -8.05
N THR A 137 -14.32 -0.80 -9.07
CA THR A 137 -12.91 -0.53 -9.37
C THR A 137 -12.67 0.97 -9.60
N ARG A 138 -13.55 1.65 -10.36
CA ARG A 138 -13.44 3.10 -10.58
C ARG A 138 -13.50 3.90 -9.27
N LYS A 139 -14.34 3.47 -8.32
CA LYS A 139 -14.46 4.09 -7.00
C LYS A 139 -13.30 3.75 -6.05
N ALA A 140 -12.72 2.55 -6.16
CA ALA A 140 -11.62 2.11 -5.30
C ALA A 140 -10.24 2.68 -5.69
N VAL A 141 -10.00 2.87 -6.99
CA VAL A 141 -8.69 3.29 -7.54
C VAL A 141 -8.11 4.56 -6.90
N PRO A 142 -8.88 5.64 -6.64
CA PRO A 142 -8.33 6.82 -5.97
C PRO A 142 -7.81 6.53 -4.56
N GLY A 143 -8.55 5.75 -3.76
CA GLY A 143 -8.14 5.36 -2.41
C GLY A 143 -6.91 4.45 -2.43
N CYS A 144 -6.95 3.40 -3.25
CA CYS A 144 -5.81 2.49 -3.41
C CYS A 144 -4.58 3.21 -3.96
N GLY A 145 -4.74 4.16 -4.87
CA GLY A 145 -3.62 4.94 -5.39
C GLY A 145 -2.95 5.80 -4.32
N ASN A 146 -3.72 6.42 -3.42
CA ASN A 146 -3.17 7.22 -2.34
C ASN A 146 -2.43 6.37 -1.29
N GLU A 147 -2.77 5.09 -1.16
CA GLU A 147 -2.06 4.15 -0.28
C GLU A 147 -0.59 3.98 -0.69
N LEU A 148 -0.26 4.04 -1.99
CA LEU A 148 1.13 4.02 -2.46
C LEU A 148 1.94 5.20 -1.89
N VAL A 149 1.32 6.38 -1.79
CA VAL A 149 1.97 7.58 -1.21
C VAL A 149 2.22 7.39 0.28
N TYR A 150 1.29 6.76 1.00
CA TYR A 150 1.49 6.41 2.41
C TYR A 150 2.60 5.38 2.57
N LEU A 151 2.62 4.34 1.73
CA LEU A 151 3.63 3.29 1.77
C LEU A 151 5.06 3.83 1.54
N ILE A 152 5.25 4.79 0.63
CA ILE A 152 6.55 5.48 0.44
C ILE A 152 6.98 6.22 1.71
N LYS A 153 6.03 6.80 2.46
CA LYS A 153 6.37 7.47 3.73
C LYS A 153 6.65 6.45 4.83
N TYR A 154 5.82 5.42 4.94
CA TYR A 154 5.97 4.37 5.93
C TYR A 154 7.23 3.52 5.74
N SER A 155 7.78 3.44 4.52
CA SER A 155 9.05 2.76 4.30
C SER A 155 10.19 3.34 5.12
N SER A 156 10.07 4.60 5.55
CA SER A 156 11.01 5.26 6.46
C SER A 156 11.16 4.55 7.81
N LEU A 157 10.27 3.63 8.15
CA LEU A 157 10.32 2.84 9.38
C LEU A 157 11.18 1.58 9.23
N ALA A 158 11.59 1.20 8.02
CA ALA A 158 12.29 -0.05 7.77
C ALA A 158 13.67 -0.11 8.46
N TYR A 159 14.35 1.03 8.66
CA TYR A 159 15.61 1.05 9.41
C TYR A 159 15.48 0.61 10.87
N LEU A 160 14.28 0.67 11.46
CA LEU A 160 14.05 0.19 12.82
C LEU A 160 14.18 -1.34 12.92
N VAL A 161 14.06 -2.03 11.79
CA VAL A 161 14.34 -3.48 11.66
C VAL A 161 15.62 -3.73 10.88
N THR A 162 16.60 -2.84 11.03
CA THR A 162 17.98 -2.94 10.50
C THR A 162 18.12 -2.88 8.99
N LEU A 163 17.04 -2.63 8.23
CA LEU A 163 17.14 -2.41 6.79
C LEU A 163 17.68 -1.02 6.50
N VAL A 164 18.78 -0.92 5.77
CA VAL A 164 19.34 0.38 5.36
C VAL A 164 18.56 0.94 4.17
N ASP A 165 17.39 1.50 4.47
CA ASP A 165 16.60 2.31 3.54
C ASP A 165 17.15 3.75 3.48
N LEU A 166 16.47 4.65 2.77
CA LEU A 166 16.87 6.06 2.69
C LEU A 166 17.00 6.73 4.07
N THR A 167 16.10 6.42 5.01
CA THR A 167 16.17 6.96 6.38
C THR A 167 17.35 6.37 7.13
N GLY A 168 17.58 5.06 7.00
CA GLY A 168 18.74 4.37 7.57
C GLY A 168 20.07 4.95 7.06
N ALA A 169 20.20 5.14 5.74
CA ALA A 169 21.38 5.75 5.13
C ALA A 169 21.60 7.20 5.65
N GLY A 170 20.52 7.98 5.74
CA GLY A 170 20.54 9.31 6.34
C GLY A 170 21.00 9.29 7.80
N ARG A 171 20.49 8.35 8.61
CA ARG A 171 20.88 8.22 10.02
C ARG A 171 22.35 7.86 10.18
N ILE A 172 22.86 6.92 9.37
CA ILE A 172 24.28 6.53 9.37
C ILE A 172 25.16 7.75 9.07
N GLN A 173 24.82 8.52 8.03
CA GLN A 173 25.61 9.71 7.72
C GLN A 173 25.51 10.76 8.82
N ALA A 174 24.29 11.09 9.25
CA ALA A 174 24.07 12.13 10.24
C ALA A 174 24.87 11.87 11.53
N ASN A 175 24.96 10.60 11.95
CA ASN A 175 25.80 10.19 13.06
C ASN A 175 27.31 10.35 12.75
N ALA A 176 27.76 9.96 11.56
CA ALA A 176 29.17 10.05 11.18
C ALA A 176 29.68 11.49 11.03
N SER A 177 28.82 12.42 10.57
CA SER A 177 29.20 13.82 10.35
C SER A 177 28.69 14.78 11.42
N PHE A 178 27.89 14.33 12.39
CA PHE A 178 27.19 15.17 13.38
C PHE A 178 26.32 16.29 12.79
N ARG A 179 25.85 16.12 11.54
CA ARG A 179 25.10 17.12 10.77
C ARG A 179 23.68 16.65 10.52
N PHE A 180 22.92 16.47 11.60
CA PHE A 180 21.57 15.90 11.55
C PHE A 180 20.62 16.74 10.71
N PHE A 181 20.62 18.06 10.92
CA PHE A 181 19.69 18.96 10.24
C PHE A 181 19.87 18.89 8.71
N GLU A 182 21.10 19.09 8.22
CA GLU A 182 21.36 19.15 6.79
C GLU A 182 21.14 17.80 6.09
N VAL A 183 21.51 16.69 6.75
CA VAL A 183 21.29 15.35 6.18
C VAL A 183 19.80 15.04 6.09
N PHE A 184 19.01 15.33 7.14
CA PHE A 184 17.58 15.04 7.11
C PHE A 184 16.77 16.00 6.23
N VAL A 185 17.25 17.22 5.96
CA VAL A 185 16.71 18.07 4.89
C VAL A 185 16.84 17.38 3.53
N VAL A 186 18.02 16.84 3.20
CA VAL A 186 18.26 16.12 1.93
C VAL A 186 17.40 14.86 1.85
N VAL A 187 17.35 14.06 2.92
CA VAL A 187 16.47 12.87 3.00
C VAL A 187 15.01 13.26 2.78
N GLY A 188 14.54 14.35 3.40
CA GLY A 188 13.19 14.89 3.22
C GLY A 188 12.92 15.29 1.77
N CYS A 189 13.86 15.97 1.10
CA CYS A 189 13.74 16.30 -0.32
C CYS A 189 13.67 15.06 -1.21
N LEU A 190 14.44 14.01 -0.91
CA LEU A 190 14.41 12.76 -1.66
C LEU A 190 13.09 12.00 -1.47
N TYR A 191 12.54 11.95 -0.25
CA TYR A 191 11.19 11.43 0.00
C TYR A 191 10.11 12.25 -0.72
N LEU A 192 10.22 13.58 -0.69
CA LEU A 192 9.30 14.47 -1.39
C LEU A 192 9.33 14.21 -2.90
N MET A 193 10.52 14.03 -3.48
CA MET A 193 10.70 13.68 -4.88
C MET A 193 10.03 12.35 -5.22
N MET A 194 10.24 11.30 -4.41
CA MET A 194 9.57 10.00 -4.61
C MET A 194 8.05 10.13 -4.59
N VAL A 195 7.50 10.87 -3.61
CA VAL A 195 6.07 11.12 -3.51
C VAL A 195 5.54 11.93 -4.69
N ALA A 196 6.27 12.96 -5.15
CA ALA A 196 5.88 13.77 -6.29
C ALA A 196 5.80 12.92 -7.58
N VAL A 197 6.82 12.08 -7.83
CA VAL A 197 6.83 11.14 -8.97
C VAL A 197 5.67 10.16 -8.88
N ALA A 198 5.43 9.55 -7.71
CA ALA A 198 4.32 8.62 -7.52
C ALA A 198 2.95 9.28 -7.75
N ARG A 199 2.76 10.53 -7.26
CA ARG A 199 1.53 11.31 -7.47
C ARG A 199 1.31 11.66 -8.94
N LEU A 200 2.36 12.07 -9.65
CA LEU A 200 2.28 12.36 -11.08
C LEU A 200 1.92 11.10 -11.88
N GLY A 201 2.57 9.97 -11.57
CA GLY A 201 2.25 8.68 -12.18
C GLY A 201 0.81 8.24 -11.92
N LEU A 202 0.33 8.39 -10.68
CA LEU A 202 -1.06 8.08 -10.32
C LEU A 202 -2.05 8.99 -11.05
N ALA A 203 -1.79 10.31 -11.09
CA ALA A 203 -2.65 11.26 -11.78
C ALA A 203 -2.71 10.98 -13.28
N TRP A 204 -1.59 10.63 -13.90
CA TRP A 204 -1.55 10.21 -15.30
C TRP A 204 -2.37 8.95 -15.55
N LEU A 205 -2.21 7.93 -14.70
CA LEU A 205 -2.97 6.67 -14.79
C LEU A 205 -4.47 6.91 -14.65
N GLN A 206 -4.87 7.74 -13.67
CA GLN A 206 -6.26 8.09 -13.43
C GLN A 206 -6.89 8.87 -14.60
N ARG A 207 -6.15 9.82 -15.20
CA ARG A 207 -6.60 10.55 -16.39
C ARG A 207 -6.80 9.62 -17.59
N ARG A 208 -5.89 8.66 -17.79
CA ARG A 208 -6.00 7.67 -18.87
C ARG A 208 -7.23 6.77 -18.67
N TRP A 209 -7.46 6.31 -17.44
CA TRP A 209 -8.63 5.49 -17.10
C TRP A 209 -9.93 6.25 -17.35
N ARG A 210 -10.04 7.50 -16.89
CA ARG A 210 -11.24 8.33 -17.12
C ARG A 210 -11.60 8.48 -18.60
N ARG A 211 -10.61 8.65 -19.48
CA ARG A 211 -10.81 8.80 -20.92
C ARG A 211 -11.31 7.52 -21.60
N SER A 212 -10.87 6.33 -21.15
CA SER A 212 -11.33 5.06 -21.73
C SER A 212 -12.73 4.66 -21.29
N SER A 213 -13.23 5.23 -20.19
CA SER A 213 -14.51 4.83 -19.59
C SER A 213 -15.73 5.66 -19.99
N GLY A 214 -15.65 6.45 -21.08
CA GLY A 214 -16.78 7.16 -21.70
C GLY A 214 -17.72 7.81 -20.69
N THR A 215 -17.38 9.01 -20.22
CA THR A 215 -18.26 9.76 -19.31
C THR A 215 -19.60 10.08 -19.99
N PHE A 216 -20.62 9.26 -19.72
CA PHE A 216 -21.99 9.75 -19.65
C PHE A 216 -22.06 10.58 -18.37
N THR A 217 -21.66 11.84 -18.48
CA THR A 217 -22.01 12.87 -17.52
C THR A 217 -23.51 13.07 -17.67
N GLU A 218 -24.30 12.56 -16.72
CA GLU A 218 -25.68 12.99 -16.55
C GLU A 218 -25.70 14.49 -16.22
N ALA A 219 -26.63 15.18 -16.89
CA ALA A 219 -26.95 16.59 -16.75
C ALA A 219 -27.75 16.87 -15.48
#